data_AF-A0A2V6N2H4-F1
#
_entry.id   AF-A0A2V6N2H4-F1
#
_cell.length_a   1.000
_cell.length_b   1.000
_cell.length_c   1.000
_cell.angle_alpha   90.00
_cell.angle_beta   90.00
_cell.angle_gamma   90.00
#
_symmetry.space_group_name_H-M   'P 1'
#
loop_
_entity.id
_entity.type
_entity.pdbx_description
1 polymer ?
#
loop_
_entity_poly.entity_id
_entity_poly.type
_entity_poly.pdbx_seq_one_letter_code
_entity_poly.pdbx_strand_id
1 'polypeptide(L)' 'RGMAKKKGGVGRHVTKNVSRLFVPNLHEHRIWVPELKKFVRVRVTARGLKTINKNGAHKSLKKVGAI' A
#
# COMPACT_ATOMS: atom_id res chain seq x y z
N ARG A 1 -16.69 19.12 -10.87
CA ARG A 1 -15.71 18.36 -10.05
C ARG A 1 -15.99 16.87 -10.21
N GLY A 2 -15.03 16.06 -10.66
CA GLY A 2 -15.22 14.62 -10.83
C GLY A 2 -15.18 13.88 -9.50
N MET A 3 -16.15 12.99 -9.26
CA MET A 3 -16.12 12.10 -8.10
C MET A 3 -14.99 11.08 -8.27
N ALA A 4 -14.39 10.62 -7.17
CA ALA A 4 -13.45 9.51 -7.20
C ALA A 4 -14.18 8.23 -7.65
N LYS A 5 -13.51 7.36 -8.42
CA LYS A 5 -14.08 6.11 -8.95
C LYS A 5 -14.72 5.21 -7.89
N LYS A 6 -14.21 5.24 -6.66
CA LYS A 6 -14.79 4.55 -5.49
C LYS A 6 -16.15 5.06 -5.04
N LYS A 7 -16.48 6.33 -5.33
CA LYS A 7 -17.77 6.96 -5.02
C LYS A 7 -18.70 7.00 -6.25
N GLY A 8 -18.47 6.12 -7.23
CA GLY A 8 -19.22 6.15 -8.49
C GLY A 8 -18.80 7.32 -9.36
N GLY A 9 -17.51 7.45 -9.66
CA GLY A 9 -16.99 8.50 -10.54
C GLY A 9 -16.29 7.94 -11.77
N VAL A 10 -16.97 7.97 -12.92
CA VAL A 10 -16.37 8.09 -14.26
C VAL A 10 -17.38 8.86 -15.10
N GLY A 11 -17.05 10.12 -15.41
CA GLY A 11 -17.96 11.04 -16.08
C GLY A 11 -17.98 10.81 -17.58
N ARG A 12 -19.16 10.48 -18.10
CA ARG A 12 -19.99 11.40 -18.90
C ARG A 12 -21.40 10.79 -19.02
N HIS A 13 -22.41 11.65 -18.86
CA HIS A 13 -23.85 11.39 -19.00
C HIS A 13 -24.58 10.66 -17.85
N VAL A 14 -24.24 9.41 -17.48
CA VAL A 14 -24.93 8.68 -16.39
C VAL A 14 -23.90 7.89 -15.58
N THR A 15 -23.75 8.19 -14.29
CA THR A 15 -22.81 7.44 -13.44
C THR A 15 -23.56 6.55 -12.46
N LYS A 16 -23.57 5.25 -12.71
CA LYS A 16 -24.12 4.24 -11.79
C LYS A 16 -23.04 3.75 -10.83
N ASN A 17 -23.36 3.71 -9.53
CA ASN A 17 -22.52 3.01 -8.58
C ASN A 17 -22.75 1.50 -8.74
N VAL A 18 -21.73 0.78 -9.19
CA VAL A 18 -21.76 -0.67 -9.38
C VAL A 18 -20.80 -1.29 -8.38
N SER A 19 -21.19 -2.40 -7.76
CA SER A 19 -20.32 -3.15 -6.86
C SER A 19 -19.04 -3.54 -7.58
N ARG A 20 -17.90 -3.12 -7.04
CA ARG A 20 -16.57 -3.44 -7.55
C ARG A 20 -15.57 -3.52 -6.41
N LEU A 21 -14.58 -4.39 -6.53
CA LEU A 21 -13.56 -4.57 -5.51
C LEU A 21 -12.41 -3.58 -5.74
N PHE A 22 -12.05 -2.83 -4.69
CA PHE A 22 -10.89 -1.93 -4.69
C PHE A 22 -9.77 -2.56 -3.85
N VAL A 23 -9.03 -3.48 -4.46
CA VAL A 23 -7.91 -4.13 -3.79
C VAL A 23 -6.67 -3.23 -3.78
N PRO A 24 -5.88 -3.20 -2.69
CA PRO A 24 -4.59 -2.52 -2.69
C PRO A 24 -3.61 -3.21 -3.64
N ASN A 25 -2.68 -2.44 -4.22
CA ASN A 25 -1.61 -2.95 -5.07
C ASN A 25 -0.53 -3.66 -4.23
N LEU A 26 -0.82 -4.88 -3.75
CA LEU A 26 0.05 -5.67 -2.88
C LEU A 26 1.06 -6.47 -3.69
N HIS A 27 2.33 -6.36 -3.31
CA HIS A 27 3.44 -7.11 -3.90
C HIS A 27 4.34 -7.69 -2.81
N GLU A 28 4.97 -8.82 -3.09
CA GLU A 28 6.01 -9.40 -2.23
C GLU A 28 7.36 -8.72 -2.50
N HIS A 29 7.94 -8.16 -1.45
CA HIS A 29 9.26 -7.55 -1.50
C HIS A 29 10.13 -8.07 -0.36
N ARG A 30 11.45 -8.05 -0.60
CA ARG A 30 12.47 -8.40 0.39
C ARG A 30 13.19 -7.13 0.81
N ILE A 31 13.20 -6.86 2.12
CA ILE A 31 13.80 -5.63 2.68
C ILE A 31 14.93 -6.03 3.62
N TRP A 32 16.10 -5.42 3.43
CA TRP A 32 17.21 -5.58 4.36
C TRP A 32 16.96 -4.77 5.63
N VAL A 33 17.06 -5.39 6.80
CA VAL A 33 16.96 -4.72 8.09
C VAL A 33 18.32 -4.77 8.78
N PRO A 34 19.06 -3.65 8.83
CA PRO A 34 20.42 -3.63 9.38
C PRO A 34 20.50 -4.12 10.83
N GLU A 35 19.53 -3.74 11.66
CA GLU A 35 19.50 -4.09 13.09
C GLU A 35 19.38 -5.59 13.35
N LEU A 36 18.76 -6.33 12.43
CA LEU A 36 18.61 -7.78 12.52
C LEU A 36 19.62 -8.52 11.65
N LYS A 37 20.44 -7.79 10.88
CA LYS A 37 21.37 -8.31 9.87
C LYS A 37 20.73 -9.37 8.97
N LYS A 38 19.44 -9.21 8.64
CA LYS A 38 18.67 -10.19 7.86
C LYS A 38 17.72 -9.52 6.87
N PHE A 39 17.36 -10.28 5.86
CA PHE A 39 16.30 -9.92 4.94
C PHE A 39 14.94 -10.36 5.49
N VAL A 40 13.96 -9.46 5.47
CA VAL A 40 12.57 -9.74 5.85
C VAL A 40 11.71 -9.72 4.58
N ARG A 41 10.93 -10.79 4.37
CA ARG A 41 9.93 -10.85 3.28
C ARG A 41 8.64 -10.19 3.76
N VAL A 42 8.12 -9.24 3.01
CA VAL A 42 6.93 -8.47 3.37
C VAL A 42 6.02 -8.32 2.16
N ARG A 43 4.71 -8.52 2.37
CA ARG A 43 3.67 -8.16 1.41
C ARG A 43 3.30 -6.70 1.66
N VAL A 44 3.60 -5.82 0.72
CA VAL A 44 3.50 -4.38 0.91
C VAL A 44 2.93 -3.70 -0.32
N THR A 45 2.27 -2.55 -0.11
CA THR A 45 1.82 -1.70 -1.21
C THR A 45 2.96 -0.78 -1.68
N ALA A 46 2.86 -0.27 -2.91
CA ALA A 46 3.81 0.73 -3.41
C ALA A 46 3.90 1.98 -2.49
N ARG A 47 2.80 2.36 -1.84
CA ARG A 47 2.81 3.46 -0.85
C ARG A 47 3.52 3.06 0.44
N GLY A 48 3.32 1.83 0.90
CA GLY A 48 4.03 1.27 2.06
C GLY A 48 5.55 1.24 1.85
N LEU A 49 6.02 0.86 0.65
CA LEU A 49 7.43 0.93 0.27
C LEU A 49 8.00 2.35 0.41
N LYS A 50 7.29 3.37 -0.08
CA LYS A 50 7.70 4.78 0.09
C LYS A 50 7.79 5.18 1.56
N THR A 51 6.84 4.73 2.39
CA THR A 51 6.87 5.01 3.84
C THR A 51 8.07 4.34 4.51
N ILE A 52 8.38 3.09 4.16
CA ILE A 52 9.54 2.36 4.67
C ILE A 52 10.85 3.08 4.31
N ASN A 53 10.98 3.54 3.05
CA ASN A 53 12.16 4.28 2.62
C ASN A 53 12.30 5.63 3.33
N LYS A 54 11.18 6.34 3.61
CA LYS A 54 11.21 7.63 4.29
C LYS A 54 11.54 7.53 5.77
N ASN A 55 10.94 6.58 6.48
CA ASN A 55 11.00 6.49 7.94
C ASN A 55 12.03 5.48 8.45
N GLY A 56 12.63 4.69 7.55
CA GLY A 56 13.50 3.58 7.88
C GLY A 56 12.76 2.24 8.03
N ALA A 57 13.42 1.15 7.64
CA ALA A 57 12.86 -0.20 7.65
C ALA A 57 12.53 -0.70 9.05
N HIS A 58 13.45 -0.53 10.02
CA HIS A 58 13.24 -1.04 11.38
C HIS A 58 12.04 -0.38 12.06
N LYS A 59 12.01 0.96 12.11
CA LYS A 59 10.91 1.73 12.73
C LYS A 59 9.56 1.43 12.09
N SER A 60 9.53 1.30 10.76
CA SER A 60 8.30 1.02 10.02
C SER A 60 7.79 -0.40 10.25
N LEU A 61 8.67 -1.40 10.28
CA LEU A 61 8.28 -2.80 10.46
C LEU A 61 7.93 -3.12 11.92
N LYS A 62 8.64 -2.53 12.89
CA LYS A 62 8.33 -2.63 14.32
C LYS A 62 6.95 -2.05 14.67
N LYS A 63 6.59 -0.92 14.06
CA LYS A 63 5.29 -0.28 14.28
C LYS A 63 4.12 -1.17 13.90
N VAL A 64 4.30 -2.05 12.89
CA VAL A 64 3.24 -2.92 12.37
C VAL A 64 3.32 -4.32 13.00
N GLY A 65 4.30 -4.59 13.89
CA GLY A 65 4.50 -5.89 14.53
C GLY A 65 4.98 -6.97 13.56
N ALA A 66 5.58 -6.59 12.43
CA ALA A 66 6.20 -7.53 11.50
C ALA A 66 7.59 -8.01 11.99
N ILE A 67 8.10 -7.34 13.02
CA ILE A 67 9.37 -7.54 13.74
C ILE A 67 9.14 -7.00 15.15
#